data_AF-A0A0G9FTR3-F1
#
_entry.id   AF-A0A0G9FTR3-F1
#
_cell.length_a   1.000
_cell.length_b   1.000
_cell.length_c   1.000
_cell.angle_alpha   90.00
_cell.angle_beta   90.00
_cell.angle_gamma   90.00
#
_symmetry.space_group_name_H-M   'P 1'
#
loop_
_entity.id
_entity.type
_entity.pdbx_description
1 polymer ?
#
loop_
_entity_poly.entity_id
_entity_poly.type
_entity_poly.pdbx_seq_one_letter_code
_entity_poly.pdbx_strand_id
1 'polypeptide(L)'
;MNKVVLLCRPGFEKECAAEITDKAGQREIFGFARVKENAGYVIYECYQPDDGDKLIRELPFSSLIFARQWFVVGELLQHLPPEDRITPIVGMLQGVVEKGGELRVEVADTNESKELLKFCRKFTVPLRAALRDAGVLANYETPKRPVVHVFFIAPGCCYTGYSYSSNNSPFYMGIPRLKFPADAPSRSTLKLEEAFHVFIPADEWDERLANGMWAVDLGACPGGWTYQLVKRNMWVYSVDNGPMAQSLMDTGQVTWLREDGFKFRPTRSNISWMVCDMVEKPAKVAALMAQWLVNGWCRETIFNLKLPMKKRYEEVSHNLAYIQAQLDEHGINAQIQARQLYHDREEVTVHVRRIWAAVGGRRDER
;
A
#
# COMPACT_ATOMS: atom_id res chain seq x y z
N MET A 1 20.57 9.92 -12.28
CA MET A 1 19.47 9.23 -13.01
C MET A 1 18.18 10.03 -12.85
N ASN A 2 17.40 10.25 -13.92
CA ASN A 2 16.24 11.15 -13.90
C ASN A 2 14.87 10.46 -14.06
N LYS A 3 14.84 9.15 -14.38
CA LYS A 3 13.60 8.40 -14.59
C LYS A 3 13.22 7.64 -13.32
N VAL A 4 11.96 7.75 -12.89
CA VAL A 4 11.39 6.98 -11.80
C VAL A 4 10.19 6.18 -12.31
N VAL A 5 10.27 4.86 -12.20
CA VAL A 5 9.16 3.96 -12.52
C VAL A 5 8.23 3.88 -11.32
N LEU A 6 6.92 3.95 -11.55
CA LEU A 6 5.88 3.71 -10.57
C LEU A 6 4.96 2.60 -11.08
N LEU A 7 4.88 1.49 -10.37
CA LEU A 7 3.95 0.40 -10.69
C LEU A 7 2.56 0.75 -10.17
N CYS A 8 1.53 0.58 -10.98
CA CYS A 8 0.14 0.92 -10.62
C CYS A 8 -0.84 -0.14 -11.12
N ARG A 9 -2.11 -0.01 -10.74
CA ARG A 9 -3.18 -0.80 -11.33
C ARG A 9 -3.31 -0.45 -12.81
N PRO A 10 -3.40 -1.42 -13.74
CA PRO A 10 -3.70 -1.11 -15.14
C PRO A 10 -5.01 -0.32 -15.28
N GLY A 11 -4.98 0.76 -16.04
CA GLY A 11 -6.11 1.69 -16.22
C GLY A 11 -6.15 2.86 -15.22
N PHE A 12 -5.18 2.92 -14.30
CA PHE A 12 -4.99 4.02 -13.34
C PHE A 12 -3.69 4.82 -13.59
N GLU A 13 -3.12 4.71 -14.80
CA GLU A 13 -1.88 5.39 -15.14
C GLU A 13 -2.04 6.92 -15.12
N LYS A 14 -3.24 7.43 -15.44
CA LYS A 14 -3.54 8.87 -15.40
C LYS A 14 -3.53 9.40 -13.97
N GLU A 15 -4.15 8.69 -13.04
CA GLU A 15 -4.15 9.03 -11.62
C GLU A 15 -2.75 8.93 -11.02
N CYS A 16 -2.02 7.84 -11.31
CA CYS A 16 -0.63 7.67 -10.87
C CYS A 16 0.29 8.79 -11.41
N ALA A 17 0.16 9.15 -12.68
CA ALA A 17 0.92 10.23 -13.31
C ALA A 17 0.57 11.62 -12.75
N ALA A 18 -0.72 11.90 -12.54
CA ALA A 18 -1.18 13.17 -11.96
C ALA A 18 -0.65 13.32 -10.53
N GLU A 19 -0.78 12.27 -9.72
CA GLU A 19 -0.32 12.26 -8.33
C GLU A 19 1.19 12.51 -8.21
N ILE A 20 2.02 11.78 -8.97
CA ILE A 20 3.47 11.94 -8.85
C ILE A 20 3.93 13.31 -9.37
N THR A 21 3.29 13.82 -10.42
CA THR A 21 3.60 15.15 -10.97
C THR A 21 3.28 16.25 -9.96
N ASP A 22 2.13 16.16 -9.29
CA ASP A 22 1.72 17.09 -8.23
C ASP A 22 2.69 17.02 -7.03
N LYS A 23 2.89 15.83 -6.45
CA LYS A 23 3.68 15.67 -5.22
C LYS A 23 5.18 15.89 -5.41
N ALA A 24 5.72 15.58 -6.59
CA ALA A 24 7.10 15.95 -6.93
C ALA A 24 7.23 17.46 -7.14
N GLY A 25 6.27 18.09 -7.83
CA GLY A 25 6.24 19.54 -8.08
C GLY A 25 6.16 20.37 -6.79
N GLN A 26 5.43 19.91 -5.77
CA GLN A 26 5.39 20.52 -4.43
C GLN A 26 6.76 20.55 -3.73
N ARG A 27 7.73 19.74 -4.19
CA ARG A 27 9.10 19.67 -3.67
C ARG A 27 10.13 20.24 -4.65
N GLU A 28 9.67 20.98 -5.66
CA GLU A 28 10.49 21.55 -6.72
C GLU A 28 11.28 20.50 -7.52
N ILE A 29 10.83 19.24 -7.50
CA ILE A 29 11.36 18.17 -8.35
C ILE A 29 10.47 18.11 -9.58
N PHE A 30 10.79 18.95 -10.57
CA PHE A 30 9.98 19.12 -11.77
C PHE A 30 10.32 18.09 -12.85
N GLY A 31 9.33 17.79 -13.69
CA GLY A 31 9.41 16.75 -14.70
C GLY A 31 8.05 16.46 -15.30
N PHE A 32 7.94 15.38 -16.07
CA PHE A 32 6.69 14.96 -16.69
C PHE A 32 6.54 13.44 -16.65
N ALA A 33 5.30 12.97 -16.54
CA ALA A 33 4.97 11.56 -16.61
C ALA A 33 4.37 11.21 -17.99
N ARG A 34 4.95 10.21 -18.67
CA ARG A 34 4.32 9.65 -19.87
C ARG A 34 3.28 8.62 -19.48
N VAL A 35 2.07 8.77 -20.02
CA VAL A 35 0.95 7.85 -19.78
C VAL A 35 0.79 6.95 -21.00
N LYS A 36 0.90 5.63 -20.77
CA LYS A 36 0.47 4.60 -21.72
C LYS A 36 -0.72 3.90 -21.09
N GLU A 37 -1.90 4.04 -21.68
CA GLU A 37 -3.13 3.47 -21.10
C GLU A 37 -3.00 1.96 -20.94
N ASN A 38 -3.41 1.45 -19.78
CA ASN A 38 -3.40 0.03 -19.41
C ASN A 38 -2.00 -0.62 -19.38
N ALA A 39 -0.93 0.17 -19.36
CA ALA A 39 0.43 -0.35 -19.25
C ALA A 39 0.75 -0.93 -17.87
N GLY A 40 0.03 -0.53 -16.81
CA GLY A 40 0.28 -0.97 -15.43
C GLY A 40 1.52 -0.33 -14.78
N TYR A 41 2.08 0.70 -15.39
CA TYR A 41 3.16 1.51 -14.82
C TYR A 41 3.17 2.92 -15.43
N VAL A 42 3.83 3.84 -14.73
CA VAL A 42 4.15 5.19 -15.18
C VAL A 42 5.66 5.40 -15.08
N ILE A 43 6.23 6.20 -15.97
CA ILE A 43 7.60 6.71 -15.82
C ILE A 43 7.51 8.23 -15.66
N TYR A 44 7.92 8.71 -14.50
CA TYR A 44 8.15 10.13 -14.25
C TYR A 44 9.59 10.47 -14.64
N GLU A 45 9.75 11.38 -15.59
CA GLU A 45 11.04 11.83 -16.10
C GLU A 45 11.32 13.23 -15.57
N CYS A 46 12.23 13.31 -14.59
CA CYS A 46 12.68 14.56 -14.00
C CYS A 46 13.47 15.37 -15.03
N TYR A 47 13.33 16.69 -14.99
CA TYR A 47 14.10 17.57 -15.87
C TYR A 47 15.59 17.58 -15.50
N GLN A 48 15.93 17.51 -14.20
CA GLN A 48 17.31 17.45 -13.77
C GLN A 48 17.86 16.00 -13.84
N PRO A 49 19.11 15.80 -14.29
CA PRO A 49 19.68 14.46 -14.50
C PRO A 49 19.72 13.55 -13.27
N ASP A 50 19.74 14.09 -12.05
CA ASP A 50 19.90 13.34 -10.79
C ASP A 50 18.71 13.43 -9.83
N ASP A 51 17.67 14.16 -10.23
CA ASP A 51 16.48 14.35 -9.41
C ASP A 51 15.66 13.06 -9.22
N GLY A 52 15.90 12.03 -10.02
CA GLY A 52 15.26 10.73 -9.85
C GLY A 52 15.64 10.06 -8.52
N ASP A 53 16.90 10.15 -8.10
CA ASP A 53 17.32 9.65 -6.78
C ASP A 53 16.76 10.53 -5.65
N LYS A 54 16.86 11.86 -5.81
CA LYS A 54 16.30 12.83 -4.86
C LYS A 54 14.81 12.57 -4.59
N LEU A 55 14.04 12.30 -5.65
CA LEU A 55 12.60 12.02 -5.55
C LEU A 55 12.32 10.80 -4.68
N ILE A 56 12.95 9.66 -4.97
CA ILE A 56 12.70 8.41 -4.23
C ILE A 56 13.32 8.42 -2.82
N ARG A 57 14.15 9.42 -2.50
CA ARG A 57 14.77 9.61 -1.19
C ARG A 57 13.96 10.54 -0.29
N GLU A 58 13.45 11.64 -0.84
CA GLU A 58 12.85 12.74 -0.05
C GLU A 58 11.32 12.71 -0.02
N LEU A 59 10.67 12.27 -1.10
CA LEU A 59 9.21 12.12 -1.10
C LEU A 59 8.85 10.81 -0.38
N PRO A 60 8.03 10.83 0.69
CA PRO A 60 7.66 9.60 1.38
C PRO A 60 6.81 8.71 0.47
N PHE A 61 7.25 7.48 0.22
CA PHE A 61 6.51 6.51 -0.59
C PHE A 61 5.13 6.21 0.00
N SER A 62 5.00 6.21 1.34
CA SER A 62 3.74 6.05 2.05
C SER A 62 2.71 7.15 1.76
N SER A 63 3.15 8.29 1.20
CA SER A 63 2.24 9.37 0.80
C SER A 63 1.58 9.14 -0.56
N LEU A 64 2.08 8.22 -1.40
CA LEU A 64 1.52 7.92 -2.71
C LEU A 64 0.34 6.94 -2.61
N ILE A 65 -0.77 7.28 -3.24
CA ILE A 65 -2.04 6.54 -3.23
C ILE A 65 -2.08 5.54 -4.38
N PHE A 66 -1.68 5.93 -5.59
CA PHE A 66 -1.86 5.13 -6.81
C PHE A 66 -0.60 4.35 -7.23
N ALA A 67 0.51 4.55 -6.53
CA ALA A 67 1.74 3.79 -6.73
C ALA A 67 1.83 2.60 -5.76
N ARG A 68 1.88 1.37 -6.31
CA ARG A 68 2.10 0.12 -5.55
C ARG A 68 3.57 -0.06 -5.16
N GLN A 69 4.47 0.42 -6.00
CA GLN A 69 5.92 0.39 -5.84
C GLN A 69 6.54 1.48 -6.72
N TRP A 70 7.77 1.88 -6.39
CA TRP A 70 8.60 2.71 -7.26
C TRP A 70 10.08 2.37 -7.21
N PHE A 71 10.84 2.82 -8.19
CA PHE A 71 12.30 2.75 -8.23
C PHE A 71 12.86 3.70 -9.29
N VAL A 72 14.03 4.26 -9.03
CA VAL A 72 14.78 5.06 -10.01
C VAL A 72 15.41 4.12 -11.03
N VAL A 73 15.48 4.52 -12.30
CA VAL A 73 16.03 3.71 -13.40
C VAL A 73 16.91 4.53 -14.34
N GLY A 74 17.82 3.82 -15.02
CA GLY A 74 18.60 4.34 -16.14
C GLY A 74 17.87 4.29 -17.48
N GLU A 75 18.64 4.20 -18.56
CA GLU A 75 18.10 4.03 -19.92
C GLU A 75 17.51 2.64 -20.15
N LEU A 76 16.59 2.55 -21.12
CA LEU A 76 15.98 1.29 -21.52
C LEU A 76 16.97 0.42 -22.29
N LEU A 77 17.27 -0.77 -21.75
CA LEU A 77 17.92 -1.83 -22.53
C LEU A 77 16.88 -2.44 -23.48
N GLN A 78 17.22 -2.51 -24.76
CA GLN A 78 16.38 -3.11 -25.81
C GLN A 78 17.14 -4.24 -26.50
N HIS A 79 16.38 -5.21 -27.04
CA HIS A 79 16.92 -6.32 -27.83
C HIS A 79 17.98 -7.16 -27.09
N LEU A 80 17.75 -7.45 -25.80
CA LEU A 80 18.63 -8.31 -25.01
C LEU A 80 18.86 -9.66 -25.71
N PRO A 81 20.11 -9.98 -26.10
CA PRO A 81 20.42 -11.17 -26.88
C PRO A 81 20.11 -12.42 -26.07
N PRO A 82 19.36 -13.40 -26.61
CA PRO A 82 19.04 -14.62 -25.88
C PRO A 82 20.25 -15.41 -25.38
N GLU A 83 21.35 -15.35 -26.10
CA GLU A 83 22.64 -15.96 -25.82
C GLU A 83 23.44 -15.24 -24.71
N ASP A 84 23.19 -13.94 -24.48
CA ASP A 84 23.83 -13.16 -23.43
C ASP A 84 22.91 -12.08 -22.83
N ARG A 85 22.02 -12.51 -21.94
CA ARG A 85 21.13 -11.59 -21.21
C ARG A 85 21.79 -10.95 -19.99
N ILE A 86 22.95 -11.44 -19.56
CA ILE A 86 23.53 -11.09 -18.26
C ILE A 86 24.45 -9.89 -18.38
N THR A 87 25.40 -9.94 -19.32
CA THR A 87 26.43 -8.91 -19.46
C THR A 87 25.84 -7.51 -19.65
N PRO A 88 24.81 -7.29 -20.50
CA PRO A 88 24.23 -5.96 -20.68
C PRO A 88 23.59 -5.41 -19.40
N ILE A 89 22.94 -6.27 -18.61
CA ILE A 89 22.27 -5.85 -17.36
C ILE A 89 23.28 -5.53 -16.28
N VAL A 90 24.33 -6.35 -16.15
CA VAL A 90 25.43 -6.12 -15.20
C VAL A 90 26.11 -4.79 -15.52
N GLY A 91 26.43 -4.55 -16.79
CA GLY A 91 27.07 -3.30 -17.23
C GLY A 91 26.26 -2.05 -16.92
N MET A 92 24.92 -2.11 -16.99
CA MET A 92 24.06 -0.97 -16.64
C MET A 92 24.00 -0.67 -15.13
N LEU A 93 24.22 -1.67 -14.28
CA LEU A 93 24.14 -1.53 -12.83
C LEU A 93 25.50 -1.24 -12.18
N GLN A 94 26.59 -1.57 -12.87
CA GLN A 94 27.93 -1.39 -12.35
C GLN A 94 28.28 0.11 -12.19
N GLY A 95 28.72 0.50 -11.00
CA GLY A 95 28.95 1.90 -10.63
C GLY A 95 27.66 2.70 -10.32
N VAL A 96 26.47 2.14 -10.59
CA VAL A 96 25.18 2.74 -10.20
C VAL A 96 24.76 2.28 -8.81
N VAL A 97 24.90 0.98 -8.54
CA VAL A 97 24.66 0.37 -7.22
C VAL A 97 25.82 -0.55 -6.90
N GLU A 98 26.33 -0.42 -5.67
CA GLU A 98 27.29 -1.36 -5.12
C GLU A 98 26.66 -2.06 -3.92
N LYS A 99 26.92 -3.35 -3.72
CA LYS A 99 26.48 -4.11 -2.54
C LYS A 99 24.99 -3.92 -2.19
N GLY A 100 24.10 -3.96 -3.18
CA GLY A 100 22.65 -3.96 -3.01
C GLY A 100 22.17 -5.13 -2.15
N GLY A 101 21.05 -4.92 -1.44
CA GLY A 101 20.56 -5.81 -0.39
C GLY A 101 19.66 -6.94 -0.89
N GLU A 102 18.97 -6.73 -2.00
CA GLU A 102 17.99 -7.65 -2.57
C GLU A 102 17.91 -7.40 -4.09
N LEU A 103 17.51 -8.41 -4.87
CA LEU A 103 17.19 -8.29 -6.28
C LEU A 103 15.72 -8.63 -6.53
N ARG A 104 15.01 -7.75 -7.23
CA ARG A 104 13.66 -8.00 -7.75
C ARG A 104 13.65 -7.83 -9.26
N VAL A 105 13.35 -8.92 -9.97
CA VAL A 105 13.14 -8.90 -11.43
C VAL A 105 11.65 -8.91 -11.71
N GLU A 106 11.11 -7.76 -12.13
CA GLU A 106 9.68 -7.46 -12.09
C GLU A 106 9.10 -7.16 -13.48
N VAL A 107 7.77 -7.19 -13.58
CA VAL A 107 7.00 -6.81 -14.77
C VAL A 107 5.78 -5.99 -14.34
N ALA A 108 5.07 -5.40 -15.31
CA ALA A 108 3.77 -4.79 -15.03
C ALA A 108 2.70 -5.87 -14.73
N ASP A 109 1.72 -5.54 -13.89
CA ASP A 109 0.63 -6.43 -13.49
C ASP A 109 -0.46 -6.52 -14.57
N THR A 110 -0.09 -6.96 -15.77
CA THR A 110 -1.00 -7.12 -16.92
C THR A 110 -1.14 -8.58 -17.31
N ASN A 111 -2.19 -8.90 -18.07
CA ASN A 111 -2.38 -10.28 -18.56
C ASN A 111 -1.30 -10.66 -19.57
N GLU A 112 -0.86 -9.72 -20.39
CA GLU A 112 0.14 -9.87 -21.45
C GLU A 112 1.52 -10.18 -20.87
N SER A 113 1.80 -9.70 -19.65
CA SER A 113 3.07 -9.89 -18.97
C SER A 113 3.16 -11.20 -18.18
N LYS A 114 2.12 -12.07 -18.20
CA LYS A 114 2.09 -13.32 -17.40
C LYS A 114 3.19 -14.32 -17.77
N GLU A 115 3.45 -14.52 -19.06
CA GLU A 115 4.55 -15.40 -19.48
C GLU A 115 5.91 -14.76 -19.18
N LEU A 116 6.02 -13.44 -19.33
CA LEU A 116 7.22 -12.69 -18.97
C LEU A 116 7.51 -12.77 -17.47
N LEU A 117 6.48 -12.75 -16.63
CA LEU A 117 6.62 -12.95 -15.17
C LEU A 117 7.23 -14.31 -14.84
N LYS A 118 6.83 -15.39 -15.53
CA LYS A 118 7.42 -16.73 -15.34
C LYS A 118 8.90 -16.72 -15.72
N PHE A 119 9.25 -16.04 -16.81
CA PHE A 119 10.64 -15.83 -17.20
C PHE A 119 11.42 -15.06 -16.13
N CYS A 120 10.94 -13.89 -15.70
CA CYS A 120 11.60 -13.04 -14.70
C CYS A 120 11.86 -13.78 -13.38
N ARG A 121 10.89 -14.56 -12.90
CA ARG A 121 11.05 -15.39 -11.70
C ARG A 121 12.19 -16.41 -11.82
N LYS A 122 12.30 -17.09 -12.97
CA LYS A 122 13.38 -18.05 -13.22
C LYS A 122 14.72 -17.35 -13.44
N PHE A 123 14.71 -16.23 -14.18
CA PHE A 123 15.89 -15.44 -14.52
C PHE A 123 16.53 -14.75 -13.31
N THR A 124 15.75 -14.50 -12.26
CA THR A 124 16.24 -13.92 -10.99
C THR A 124 17.42 -14.70 -10.40
N VAL A 125 17.41 -16.04 -10.48
CA VAL A 125 18.47 -16.88 -9.87
C VAL A 125 19.83 -16.68 -10.54
N PRO A 126 20.00 -16.92 -11.87
CA PRO A 126 21.28 -16.70 -12.53
C PRO A 126 21.70 -15.22 -12.52
N LEU A 127 20.75 -14.28 -12.65
CA LEU A 127 21.08 -12.85 -12.60
C LEU A 127 21.61 -12.43 -11.22
N ARG A 128 21.02 -12.93 -10.13
CA ARG A 128 21.51 -12.67 -8.77
C ARG A 128 22.95 -13.14 -8.58
N ALA A 129 23.30 -14.33 -9.09
CA ALA A 129 24.66 -14.85 -8.99
C ALA A 129 25.65 -13.93 -9.71
N ALA A 130 25.36 -13.58 -10.97
CA ALA A 130 26.22 -12.68 -11.74
C ALA A 130 26.36 -11.28 -11.11
N LEU A 131 25.28 -10.71 -10.57
CA LEU A 131 25.33 -9.40 -9.91
C LEU A 131 26.12 -9.43 -8.58
N ARG A 132 26.17 -10.57 -7.89
CA ARG A 132 27.03 -10.76 -6.71
C ARG A 132 28.49 -10.82 -7.10
N ASP A 133 28.81 -11.60 -8.12
CA ASP A 133 30.18 -11.73 -8.65
C ASP A 133 30.72 -10.38 -9.15
N ALA A 134 29.85 -9.58 -9.78
CA ALA A 134 30.16 -8.21 -10.21
C ALA A 134 30.18 -7.16 -9.08
N GLY A 135 29.84 -7.53 -7.85
CA GLY A 135 29.83 -6.63 -6.69
C GLY A 135 28.64 -5.67 -6.61
N VAL A 136 27.70 -5.73 -7.57
CA VAL A 136 26.45 -4.94 -7.56
C VAL A 136 25.55 -5.35 -6.41
N LEU A 137 25.46 -6.65 -6.11
CA LEU A 137 24.76 -7.17 -4.93
C LEU A 137 25.76 -7.58 -3.84
N ALA A 138 25.31 -7.50 -2.59
CA ALA A 138 26.01 -8.14 -1.49
C ALA A 138 25.90 -9.67 -1.59
N ASN A 139 26.91 -10.37 -1.07
CA ASN A 139 26.94 -11.85 -1.06
C ASN A 139 25.78 -12.44 -0.26
N TYR A 140 25.26 -11.69 0.70
CA TYR A 140 24.14 -12.05 1.57
C TYR A 140 23.07 -10.96 1.53
N GLU A 141 21.80 -11.35 1.62
CA GLU A 141 20.69 -10.39 1.63
C GLU A 141 20.80 -9.47 2.86
N THR A 142 20.57 -8.17 2.65
CA THR A 142 20.77 -7.15 3.68
C THR A 142 19.62 -6.14 3.66
N PRO A 143 18.68 -6.17 4.62
CA PRO A 143 17.47 -5.33 4.60
C PRO A 143 17.71 -3.82 4.57
N LYS A 144 18.87 -3.34 5.05
CA LYS A 144 19.23 -1.91 5.12
C LYS A 144 19.90 -1.38 3.85
N ARG A 145 20.19 -2.24 2.87
CA ARG A 145 20.80 -1.84 1.59
C ARG A 145 19.70 -1.64 0.53
N PRO A 146 19.95 -0.83 -0.52
CA PRO A 146 18.98 -0.63 -1.59
C PRO A 146 18.52 -1.94 -2.22
N VAL A 147 17.26 -1.99 -2.64
CA VAL A 147 16.73 -3.07 -3.47
C VAL A 147 17.10 -2.76 -4.91
N VAL A 148 17.74 -3.71 -5.59
CA VAL A 148 18.05 -3.63 -7.02
C VAL A 148 16.84 -4.12 -7.80
N HIS A 149 16.40 -3.32 -8.77
CA HIS A 149 15.26 -3.61 -9.64
C HIS A 149 15.72 -3.82 -11.08
N VAL A 150 15.20 -4.88 -11.70
CA VAL A 150 15.32 -5.13 -13.14
C VAL A 150 13.91 -5.31 -13.68
N PHE A 151 13.40 -4.29 -14.35
CA PHE A 151 11.99 -4.18 -14.72
C PHE A 151 11.79 -4.41 -16.21
N PHE A 152 11.21 -5.55 -16.56
CA PHE A 152 10.93 -5.92 -17.95
C PHE A 152 9.58 -5.35 -18.39
N ILE A 153 9.60 -4.59 -19.49
CA ILE A 153 8.39 -4.02 -20.12
C ILE A 153 7.93 -4.82 -21.35
N ALA A 154 8.83 -5.64 -21.90
CA ALA A 154 8.58 -6.57 -23.00
C ALA A 154 9.68 -7.65 -23.02
N PRO A 155 9.51 -8.76 -23.75
CA PRO A 155 10.59 -9.73 -23.96
C PRO A 155 11.84 -9.04 -24.52
N GLY A 156 12.95 -9.17 -23.79
CA GLY A 156 14.24 -8.58 -24.19
C GLY A 156 14.35 -7.06 -23.98
N CYS A 157 13.38 -6.41 -23.32
CA CYS A 157 13.40 -4.98 -23.02
C CYS A 157 13.22 -4.73 -21.52
N CYS A 158 14.23 -4.15 -20.86
CA CYS A 158 14.15 -3.87 -19.43
C CYS A 158 14.84 -2.57 -19.01
N TYR A 159 14.33 -1.98 -17.94
CA TYR A 159 15.03 -0.97 -17.17
C TYR A 159 15.80 -1.60 -16.02
N THR A 160 16.82 -0.91 -15.54
CA THR A 160 17.60 -1.31 -14.36
C THR A 160 17.76 -0.11 -13.43
N GLY A 161 17.77 -0.36 -12.13
CA GLY A 161 17.99 0.67 -11.12
C GLY A 161 17.68 0.19 -9.70
N TYR A 162 17.21 1.07 -8.82
CA TYR A 162 17.05 0.74 -7.41
C TYR A 162 15.97 1.53 -6.67
N SER A 163 15.65 1.07 -5.46
CA SER A 163 14.88 1.82 -4.47
C SER A 163 15.48 1.66 -3.07
N TYR A 164 15.21 2.62 -2.18
CA TYR A 164 15.61 2.53 -0.77
C TYR A 164 14.60 1.68 0.00
N SER A 165 15.07 0.64 0.70
CA SER A 165 14.21 -0.29 1.46
C SER A 165 13.43 0.37 2.60
N SER A 166 13.88 1.53 3.08
CA SER A 166 13.18 2.34 4.07
C SER A 166 12.12 3.28 3.47
N ASN A 167 12.04 3.39 2.14
CA ASN A 167 11.13 4.29 1.44
C ASN A 167 10.58 3.66 0.15
N ASN A 168 10.15 2.40 0.22
CA ASN A 168 9.56 1.65 -0.89
C ASN A 168 8.48 0.68 -0.40
N SER A 169 7.90 -0.11 -1.31
CA SER A 169 7.12 -1.27 -0.92
C SER A 169 8.04 -2.45 -0.57
N PRO A 170 7.83 -3.15 0.57
CA PRO A 170 8.61 -4.34 0.91
C PRO A 170 8.23 -5.55 0.04
N PHE A 171 7.20 -5.43 -0.80
CA PHE A 171 6.64 -6.54 -1.58
C PHE A 171 7.13 -6.55 -3.02
N TYR A 172 7.27 -7.76 -3.57
CA TYR A 172 7.51 -7.97 -5.00
C TYR A 172 6.34 -7.40 -5.82
N MET A 173 6.65 -6.58 -6.84
CA MET A 173 5.70 -5.79 -7.64
C MET A 173 4.80 -4.84 -6.82
N GLY A 174 5.11 -4.63 -5.54
CA GLY A 174 4.24 -3.93 -4.61
C GLY A 174 2.97 -4.69 -4.23
N ILE A 175 2.96 -6.04 -4.36
CA ILE A 175 1.77 -6.88 -4.13
C ILE A 175 2.07 -7.94 -3.06
N PRO A 176 1.45 -7.87 -1.87
CA PRO A 176 1.52 -8.94 -0.87
C PRO A 176 0.99 -10.25 -1.41
N ARG A 177 1.74 -11.34 -1.21
CA ARG A 177 1.33 -12.67 -1.67
C ARG A 177 0.34 -13.31 -0.68
N LEU A 178 -0.94 -13.08 -0.92
CA LEU A 178 -2.03 -13.60 -0.07
C LEU A 178 -2.76 -14.76 -0.74
N LYS A 179 -3.23 -15.71 0.07
CA LYS A 179 -4.06 -16.83 -0.37
C LYS A 179 -5.43 -16.70 0.29
N PHE A 180 -6.49 -16.72 -0.52
CA PHE A 180 -7.86 -16.72 -0.02
C PHE A 180 -8.11 -17.94 0.88
N PRO A 181 -8.45 -17.74 2.17
CA PRO A 181 -8.84 -18.83 3.07
C PRO A 181 -10.24 -19.33 2.70
N ALA A 182 -10.41 -20.65 2.60
CA ALA A 182 -11.64 -21.26 2.10
C ALA A 182 -12.83 -21.14 3.07
N ASP A 183 -12.53 -20.91 4.35
CA ASP A 183 -13.46 -20.72 5.45
C ASP A 183 -13.88 -19.25 5.66
N ALA A 184 -13.25 -18.30 4.96
CA ALA A 184 -13.69 -16.90 5.00
C ALA A 184 -14.99 -16.70 4.20
N PRO A 185 -15.96 -15.93 4.73
CA PRO A 185 -17.28 -15.79 4.11
C PRO A 185 -17.29 -14.91 2.86
N SER A 186 -16.22 -14.14 2.60
CA SER A 186 -16.12 -13.25 1.44
C SER A 186 -14.67 -13.02 1.03
N ARG A 187 -14.44 -12.86 -0.29
CA ARG A 187 -13.14 -12.47 -0.86
C ARG A 187 -12.67 -11.08 -0.45
N SER A 188 -13.56 -10.21 0.02
CA SER A 188 -13.19 -8.89 0.55
C SER A 188 -12.27 -8.98 1.77
N THR A 189 -12.18 -10.15 2.42
CA THR A 189 -11.21 -10.44 3.47
C THR A 189 -9.77 -10.12 3.08
N LEU A 190 -9.42 -10.31 1.79
CA LEU A 190 -8.07 -10.07 1.29
C LEU A 190 -7.72 -8.58 1.23
N LYS A 191 -8.72 -7.68 1.15
CA LYS A 191 -8.47 -6.23 1.22
C LYS A 191 -7.93 -5.85 2.59
N LEU A 192 -8.59 -6.30 3.66
CA LEU A 192 -8.16 -5.97 5.03
C LEU A 192 -6.85 -6.68 5.40
N GLU A 193 -6.66 -7.93 4.97
CA GLU A 193 -5.38 -8.63 5.14
C GLU A 193 -4.23 -7.89 4.42
N GLU A 194 -4.47 -7.45 3.19
CA GLU A 194 -3.50 -6.64 2.45
C GLU A 194 -3.24 -5.29 3.14
N ALA A 195 -4.29 -4.62 3.63
CA ALA A 195 -4.17 -3.36 4.34
C ALA A 195 -3.30 -3.50 5.60
N PHE A 196 -3.46 -4.58 6.37
CA PHE A 196 -2.57 -4.87 7.51
C PHE A 196 -1.11 -5.00 7.08
N HIS A 197 -0.83 -5.69 5.97
CA HIS A 197 0.52 -5.83 5.44
C HIS A 197 1.11 -4.52 4.90
N VAL A 198 0.28 -3.66 4.30
CA VAL A 198 0.74 -2.41 3.67
C VAL A 198 0.92 -1.28 4.68
N PHE A 199 0.02 -1.14 5.65
CA PHE A 199 0.00 0.01 6.57
C PHE A 199 0.67 -0.25 7.93
N ILE A 200 0.76 -1.52 8.35
CA ILE A 200 1.32 -1.88 9.67
C ILE A 200 2.66 -2.58 9.46
N PRO A 201 3.79 -1.99 9.90
CA PRO A 201 5.08 -2.65 9.88
C PRO A 201 5.02 -4.02 10.56
N ALA A 202 5.59 -5.04 9.94
CA ALA A 202 5.40 -6.44 10.36
C ALA A 202 5.85 -6.72 11.81
N ASP A 203 6.86 -5.99 12.28
CA ASP A 203 7.37 -6.03 13.65
C ASP A 203 6.45 -5.35 14.68
N GLU A 204 5.48 -4.54 14.24
CA GLU A 204 4.48 -3.90 15.10
C GLU A 204 3.15 -4.68 15.18
N TRP A 205 3.02 -5.81 14.49
CA TRP A 205 1.73 -6.54 14.39
C TRP A 205 1.22 -7.05 15.73
N ASP A 206 2.08 -7.61 16.58
CA ASP A 206 1.63 -8.18 17.85
C ASP A 206 1.29 -7.09 18.89
N GLU A 207 1.73 -5.86 18.67
CA GLU A 207 1.38 -4.70 19.49
C GLU A 207 0.14 -3.97 18.96
N ARG A 208 0.07 -3.71 17.64
CA ARG A 208 -0.98 -2.88 17.03
C ARG A 208 -2.17 -3.68 16.52
N LEU A 209 -1.98 -4.94 16.16
CA LEU A 209 -3.03 -5.91 15.80
C LEU A 209 -3.07 -7.02 16.86
N ALA A 210 -3.05 -6.61 18.13
CA ALA A 210 -2.83 -7.49 19.27
C ALA A 210 -4.04 -8.37 19.59
N ASN A 211 -3.75 -9.54 20.15
CA ASN A 211 -4.75 -10.44 20.75
C ASN A 211 -5.54 -9.72 21.85
N GLY A 212 -6.85 -9.93 21.89
CA GLY A 212 -7.75 -9.42 22.91
C GLY A 212 -8.20 -7.97 22.70
N MET A 213 -7.70 -7.29 21.66
CA MET A 213 -8.22 -5.98 21.27
C MET A 213 -9.71 -6.05 20.93
N TRP A 214 -10.44 -4.97 21.24
CA TRP A 214 -11.80 -4.78 20.78
C TRP A 214 -11.81 -4.08 19.43
N ALA A 215 -12.58 -4.62 18.49
CA ALA A 215 -12.77 -4.06 17.17
C ALA A 215 -14.26 -3.88 16.85
N VAL A 216 -14.55 -2.92 15.96
CA VAL A 216 -15.88 -2.73 15.35
C VAL A 216 -15.73 -2.85 13.85
N ASP A 217 -16.61 -3.63 13.21
CA ASP A 217 -16.71 -3.74 11.75
C ASP A 217 -18.07 -3.18 11.31
N LEU A 218 -18.07 -2.03 10.62
CA LEU A 218 -19.27 -1.33 10.17
C LEU A 218 -19.65 -1.78 8.75
N GLY A 219 -20.89 -2.24 8.58
CA GLY A 219 -21.31 -2.89 7.33
C GLY A 219 -20.68 -4.27 7.19
N ALA A 220 -20.65 -5.02 8.29
CA ALA A 220 -19.85 -6.23 8.42
C ALA A 220 -20.35 -7.40 7.56
N CYS A 221 -21.62 -7.44 7.13
CA CYS A 221 -22.20 -8.62 6.49
C CYS A 221 -21.52 -8.95 5.14
N PRO A 222 -21.15 -10.22 4.86
CA PRO A 222 -21.32 -11.43 5.68
C PRO A 222 -20.14 -11.76 6.62
N GLY A 223 -19.12 -10.90 6.69
CA GLY A 223 -18.02 -10.99 7.64
C GLY A 223 -16.62 -11.10 7.05
N GLY A 224 -16.40 -10.63 5.81
CA GLY A 224 -15.08 -10.70 5.18
C GLY A 224 -13.99 -9.99 6.00
N TRP A 225 -14.28 -8.79 6.50
CA TRP A 225 -13.35 -8.00 7.31
C TRP A 225 -13.31 -8.47 8.76
N THR A 226 -14.49 -8.74 9.35
CA THR A 226 -14.62 -9.43 10.64
C THR A 226 -13.73 -10.67 10.74
N TYR A 227 -13.64 -11.50 9.67
CA TYR A 227 -12.78 -12.68 9.64
C TYR A 227 -11.30 -12.37 9.95
N GLN A 228 -10.73 -11.30 9.40
CA GLN A 228 -9.31 -10.96 9.65
C GLN A 228 -9.10 -10.46 11.08
N LEU A 229 -10.08 -9.74 11.64
CA LEU A 229 -10.05 -9.30 13.04
C LEU A 229 -10.10 -10.51 13.99
N VAL A 230 -11.00 -11.47 13.72
CA VAL A 230 -11.10 -12.74 14.47
C VAL A 230 -9.79 -13.53 14.37
N LYS A 231 -9.19 -13.62 13.17
CA LYS A 231 -7.90 -14.29 12.94
C LYS A 231 -6.73 -13.66 13.72
N ARG A 232 -6.82 -12.38 14.10
CA ARG A 232 -5.90 -11.68 15.02
C ARG A 232 -6.26 -11.85 16.50
N ASN A 233 -7.22 -12.72 16.80
CA ASN A 233 -7.74 -12.98 18.15
C ASN A 233 -8.40 -11.74 18.80
N MET A 234 -9.03 -10.89 18.00
CA MET A 234 -9.80 -9.75 18.51
C MET A 234 -11.23 -10.16 18.90
N TRP A 235 -11.84 -9.37 19.76
CA TRP A 235 -13.29 -9.41 20.03
C TRP A 235 -13.99 -8.38 19.14
N VAL A 236 -14.98 -8.81 18.35
CA VAL A 236 -15.51 -8.00 17.26
C VAL A 236 -16.99 -7.71 17.46
N TYR A 237 -17.36 -6.43 17.45
CA TYR A 237 -18.74 -6.01 17.21
C TYR A 237 -18.95 -5.86 15.70
N SER A 238 -19.69 -6.80 15.11
CA SER A 238 -20.03 -6.77 13.69
C SER A 238 -21.39 -6.10 13.52
N VAL A 239 -21.40 -4.89 12.95
CA VAL A 239 -22.56 -4.02 12.86
C VAL A 239 -23.14 -4.11 11.45
N ASP A 240 -24.27 -4.78 11.32
CA ASP A 240 -25.02 -4.86 10.06
C ASP A 240 -26.46 -5.33 10.29
N ASN A 241 -27.40 -4.89 9.44
CA ASN A 241 -28.75 -5.46 9.41
C ASN A 241 -28.75 -6.89 8.84
N GLY A 242 -27.83 -7.17 7.91
CA GLY A 242 -27.62 -8.48 7.31
C GLY A 242 -26.98 -9.48 8.28
N PRO A 243 -27.20 -10.78 8.10
CA PRO A 243 -26.68 -11.82 8.98
C PRO A 243 -25.18 -12.02 8.81
N MET A 244 -24.48 -12.21 9.92
CA MET A 244 -23.10 -12.68 9.93
C MET A 244 -23.02 -14.17 9.59
N ALA A 245 -21.94 -14.61 8.95
CA ALA A 245 -21.71 -16.01 8.68
C ALA A 245 -21.63 -16.85 9.98
N GLN A 246 -22.30 -18.00 10.00
CA GLN A 246 -22.35 -18.85 11.20
C GLN A 246 -20.96 -19.30 11.67
N SER A 247 -20.04 -19.58 10.74
CA SER A 247 -18.64 -19.93 11.05
C SER A 247 -17.93 -18.87 11.89
N LEU A 248 -18.29 -17.58 11.75
CA LEU A 248 -17.75 -16.51 12.57
C LEU A 248 -18.42 -16.44 13.95
N MET A 249 -19.74 -16.65 14.00
CA MET A 249 -20.48 -16.66 15.26
C MET A 249 -20.03 -17.81 16.17
N ASP A 250 -19.76 -18.98 15.59
CA ASP A 250 -19.33 -20.19 16.30
C ASP A 250 -17.95 -20.03 16.98
N THR A 251 -17.15 -19.03 16.59
CA THR A 251 -15.88 -18.72 17.26
C THR A 251 -16.06 -18.21 18.69
N GLY A 252 -17.26 -17.69 19.01
CA GLY A 252 -17.54 -16.98 20.25
C GLY A 252 -16.95 -15.56 20.32
N GLN A 253 -16.15 -15.14 19.33
CA GLN A 253 -15.47 -13.83 19.32
C GLN A 253 -16.31 -12.68 18.75
N VAL A 254 -17.44 -13.01 18.08
CA VAL A 254 -18.25 -12.06 17.33
C VAL A 254 -19.57 -11.78 18.05
N THR A 255 -19.85 -10.50 18.29
CA THR A 255 -21.18 -10.01 18.68
C THR A 255 -21.82 -9.32 17.48
N TRP A 256 -22.91 -9.90 16.96
CA TRP A 256 -23.67 -9.31 15.87
C TRP A 256 -24.64 -8.24 16.39
N LEU A 257 -24.48 -7.01 15.93
CA LEU A 257 -25.35 -5.88 16.24
C LEU A 257 -26.20 -5.55 15.01
N ARG A 258 -27.51 -5.73 15.13
CA ARG A 258 -28.50 -5.55 14.04
C ARG A 258 -28.84 -4.07 13.86
N GLU A 259 -27.86 -3.31 13.43
CA GLU A 259 -27.94 -1.86 13.29
C GLU A 259 -27.38 -1.38 11.94
N ASP A 260 -27.71 -0.14 11.58
CA ASP A 260 -27.14 0.57 10.45
C ASP A 260 -25.77 1.16 10.85
N GLY A 261 -24.71 0.81 10.13
CA GLY A 261 -23.34 1.26 10.43
C GLY A 261 -23.16 2.79 10.47
N PHE A 262 -24.00 3.56 9.75
CA PHE A 262 -23.98 5.03 9.79
C PHE A 262 -24.69 5.61 11.01
N LYS A 263 -25.54 4.84 11.69
CA LYS A 263 -26.31 5.26 12.86
C LYS A 263 -25.75 4.72 14.16
N PHE A 264 -25.01 3.62 14.08
CA PHE A 264 -24.40 2.97 15.21
C PHE A 264 -23.48 3.93 16.00
N ARG A 265 -23.59 3.87 17.32
CA ARG A 265 -22.74 4.62 18.24
C ARG A 265 -22.20 3.66 19.30
N PRO A 266 -20.87 3.53 19.45
CA PRO A 266 -20.32 2.63 20.44
C PRO A 266 -20.60 3.14 21.85
N THR A 267 -21.03 2.25 22.74
CA THR A 267 -21.14 2.52 24.18
C THR A 267 -19.83 2.24 24.92
N ARG A 268 -18.99 1.37 24.35
CA ARG A 268 -17.65 1.03 24.86
C ARG A 268 -16.66 2.14 24.50
N SER A 269 -15.85 2.57 25.47
CA SER A 269 -14.88 3.67 25.33
C SER A 269 -13.43 3.22 25.06
N ASN A 270 -13.15 1.91 25.01
CA ASN A 270 -11.81 1.36 24.83
C ASN A 270 -11.65 0.49 23.56
N ILE A 271 -12.40 0.80 22.50
CA ILE A 271 -12.27 0.13 21.21
C ILE A 271 -10.93 0.52 20.59
N SER A 272 -10.15 -0.48 20.20
CA SER A 272 -8.84 -0.28 19.56
C SER A 272 -9.01 -0.03 18.07
N TRP A 273 -9.81 -0.86 17.41
CA TRP A 273 -9.98 -0.85 15.95
C TRP A 273 -11.41 -0.55 15.52
N MET A 274 -11.56 0.26 14.47
CA MET A 274 -12.80 0.32 13.70
C MET A 274 -12.48 0.13 12.22
N VAL A 275 -13.22 -0.73 11.54
CA VAL A 275 -13.06 -0.96 10.11
C VAL A 275 -14.39 -0.79 9.37
N CYS A 276 -14.33 -0.38 8.10
CA CYS A 276 -15.52 -0.11 7.28
C CYS A 276 -15.27 -0.30 5.76
N ASP A 277 -15.95 -1.26 5.13
CA ASP A 277 -16.02 -1.44 3.65
C ASP A 277 -17.43 -1.19 3.10
N MET A 278 -18.17 -0.24 3.69
CA MET A 278 -19.51 0.10 3.22
C MET A 278 -19.48 0.70 1.80
N VAL A 279 -20.42 0.26 0.96
CA VAL A 279 -20.61 0.79 -0.40
C VAL A 279 -21.51 2.01 -0.35
N GLU A 280 -20.90 3.18 -0.18
CA GLU A 280 -21.59 4.46 -0.06
C GLU A 280 -20.78 5.60 -0.69
N LYS A 281 -21.38 6.80 -0.78
CA LYS A 281 -20.66 7.99 -1.29
C LYS A 281 -19.39 8.23 -0.46
N PRO A 282 -18.22 8.48 -1.09
CA PRO A 282 -16.95 8.62 -0.37
C PRO A 282 -16.98 9.74 0.67
N ALA A 283 -17.61 10.88 0.36
CA ALA A 283 -17.77 11.98 1.32
C ALA A 283 -18.58 11.61 2.57
N LYS A 284 -19.61 10.75 2.42
CA LYS A 284 -20.42 10.26 3.55
C LYS A 284 -19.61 9.31 4.44
N VAL A 285 -18.81 8.44 3.83
CA VAL A 285 -17.88 7.57 4.56
C VAL A 285 -16.82 8.41 5.27
N ALA A 286 -16.18 9.37 4.59
CA ALA A 286 -15.18 10.26 5.18
C ALA A 286 -15.72 11.02 6.40
N ALA A 287 -16.97 11.51 6.33
CA ALA A 287 -17.66 12.13 7.47
C ALA A 287 -17.84 11.18 8.66
N LEU A 288 -18.25 9.93 8.41
CA LEU A 288 -18.37 8.92 9.46
C LEU A 288 -17.00 8.61 10.09
N MET A 289 -15.96 8.43 9.28
CA MET A 289 -14.62 8.13 9.79
C MET A 289 -14.05 9.28 10.62
N ALA A 290 -14.25 10.53 10.15
CA ALA A 290 -13.89 11.73 10.92
C ALA A 290 -14.62 11.78 12.26
N GLN A 291 -15.93 11.49 12.30
CA GLN A 291 -16.70 11.42 13.55
C GLN A 291 -16.10 10.42 14.54
N TRP A 292 -15.75 9.22 14.08
CA TRP A 292 -15.16 8.18 14.91
C TRP A 292 -13.80 8.60 15.49
N LEU A 293 -12.96 9.23 14.68
CA LEU A 293 -11.64 9.70 15.08
C LEU A 293 -11.72 10.88 16.05
N VAL A 294 -12.58 11.87 15.75
CA VAL A 294 -12.77 13.07 16.57
C VAL A 294 -13.32 12.71 17.95
N ASN A 295 -14.33 11.85 18.01
CA ASN A 295 -14.94 11.42 19.27
C ASN A 295 -14.08 10.41 20.04
N GLY A 296 -12.95 9.95 19.47
CA GLY A 296 -12.09 8.96 20.09
C GLY A 296 -12.74 7.60 20.27
N TRP A 297 -13.65 7.23 19.38
CA TRP A 297 -14.33 5.94 19.40
C TRP A 297 -13.47 4.77 18.93
N CYS A 298 -12.32 5.06 18.32
CA CYS A 298 -11.28 4.07 18.00
C CYS A 298 -9.87 4.69 18.10
N ARG A 299 -8.85 3.84 18.17
CA ARG A 299 -7.42 4.23 18.12
C ARG A 299 -6.89 4.18 16.69
N GLU A 300 -7.19 3.12 15.98
CA GLU A 300 -6.83 2.95 14.58
C GLU A 300 -8.06 2.57 13.76
N THR A 301 -8.07 3.01 12.51
CA THR A 301 -9.11 2.63 11.56
C THR A 301 -8.55 2.31 10.19
N ILE A 302 -9.16 1.31 9.53
CA ILE A 302 -8.97 1.03 8.11
C ILE A 302 -10.35 1.07 7.43
N PHE A 303 -10.47 1.79 6.32
CA PHE A 303 -11.73 1.88 5.60
C PHE A 303 -11.52 2.09 4.09
N ASN A 304 -12.52 1.74 3.29
CA ASN A 304 -12.51 1.98 1.84
C ASN A 304 -13.26 3.27 1.46
N LEU A 305 -12.70 4.01 0.52
CA LEU A 305 -13.37 5.10 -0.20
C LEU A 305 -13.55 4.70 -1.67
N LYS A 306 -14.80 4.69 -2.15
CA LYS A 306 -15.11 4.39 -3.54
C LYS A 306 -14.72 5.58 -4.43
N LEU A 307 -14.08 5.31 -5.56
CA LEU A 307 -13.64 6.35 -6.49
C LEU A 307 -14.79 6.74 -7.45
N PRO A 308 -14.90 8.01 -7.83
CA PRO A 308 -15.82 8.43 -8.89
C PRO A 308 -15.34 7.98 -10.27
N MET A 309 -16.15 8.20 -11.30
CA MET A 309 -15.77 7.89 -12.68
C MET A 309 -14.71 8.82 -13.28
N LYS A 310 -14.56 10.04 -12.75
CA LYS A 310 -13.65 11.08 -13.24
C LYS A 310 -13.06 11.82 -12.06
N LYS A 311 -11.89 12.45 -12.27
CA LYS A 311 -11.19 13.23 -11.24
C LYS A 311 -10.93 12.40 -9.97
N ARG A 312 -10.50 11.16 -10.16
CA ARG A 312 -10.39 10.17 -9.07
C ARG A 312 -9.37 10.59 -8.02
N TYR A 313 -8.20 11.04 -8.46
CA TYR A 313 -7.13 11.51 -7.57
C TYR A 313 -7.58 12.75 -6.79
N GLU A 314 -8.21 13.70 -7.45
CA GLU A 314 -8.66 14.95 -6.86
C GLU A 314 -9.78 14.70 -5.83
N GLU A 315 -10.76 13.86 -6.17
CA GLU A 315 -11.84 13.50 -5.26
C GLU A 315 -11.32 12.77 -4.02
N VAL A 316 -10.49 11.74 -4.16
CA VAL A 316 -9.96 11.04 -2.98
C VAL A 316 -9.07 11.95 -2.13
N SER A 317 -8.28 12.83 -2.75
CA SER A 317 -7.48 13.83 -2.03
C SER A 317 -8.36 14.83 -1.28
N HIS A 318 -9.48 15.25 -1.86
CA HIS A 318 -10.47 16.11 -1.19
C HIS A 318 -11.09 15.41 0.03
N ASN A 319 -11.44 14.13 -0.08
CA ASN A 319 -11.98 13.36 1.04
C ASN A 319 -10.96 13.19 2.18
N LEU A 320 -9.69 12.94 1.85
CA LEU A 320 -8.61 12.87 2.84
C LEU A 320 -8.35 14.24 3.51
N ALA A 321 -8.38 15.32 2.73
CA ALA A 321 -8.23 16.68 3.24
C ALA A 321 -9.40 17.06 4.16
N TYR A 322 -10.62 16.62 3.88
CA TYR A 322 -11.77 16.79 4.77
C TYR A 322 -11.54 16.12 6.15
N ILE A 323 -11.05 14.87 6.17
CA ILE A 323 -10.73 14.18 7.42
C ILE A 323 -9.63 14.94 8.18
N GLN A 324 -8.57 15.35 7.48
CA GLN A 324 -7.48 16.14 8.08
C GLN A 324 -8.01 17.45 8.69
N ALA A 325 -8.86 18.19 7.98
CA ALA A 325 -9.44 19.44 8.48
C ALA A 325 -10.27 19.23 9.75
N GLN A 326 -11.02 18.13 9.85
CA GLN A 326 -11.78 17.79 11.06
C GLN A 326 -10.86 17.44 12.24
N LEU A 327 -9.73 16.78 12.00
CA LEU A 327 -8.73 16.50 13.02
C LEU A 327 -8.04 17.79 13.49
N ASP A 328 -7.67 18.68 12.57
CA ASP A 328 -7.03 19.96 12.86
C ASP A 328 -7.97 20.88 13.66
N GLU A 329 -9.25 20.98 13.26
CA GLU A 329 -10.28 21.76 13.95
C GLU A 329 -10.44 21.34 15.43
N HIS A 330 -10.22 20.07 15.74
CA HIS A 330 -10.33 19.52 17.08
C HIS A 330 -8.97 19.31 17.78
N GLY A 331 -7.86 19.76 17.18
CA GLY A 331 -6.51 19.63 17.74
C GLY A 331 -6.04 18.19 17.94
N ILE A 332 -6.44 17.28 17.04
CA ILE A 332 -6.15 15.85 17.14
C ILE A 332 -4.98 15.49 16.24
N ASN A 333 -3.90 14.99 16.85
CA ASN A 333 -2.79 14.43 16.12
C ASN A 333 -3.12 13.03 15.59
N ALA A 334 -2.98 12.82 14.28
CA ALA A 334 -3.10 11.52 13.67
C ALA A 334 -2.15 11.36 12.47
N GLN A 335 -1.95 10.12 12.06
CA GLN A 335 -1.22 9.77 10.84
C GLN A 335 -2.21 9.15 9.85
N ILE A 336 -2.28 9.71 8.64
CA ILE A 336 -3.16 9.24 7.56
C ILE A 336 -2.29 8.66 6.46
N GLN A 337 -2.63 7.45 6.02
CA GLN A 337 -2.05 6.81 4.84
C GLN A 337 -3.18 6.27 3.96
N ALA A 338 -3.01 6.33 2.65
CA ALA A 338 -3.98 5.79 1.72
C ALA A 338 -3.27 5.12 0.54
N ARG A 339 -3.84 4.01 0.06
CA ARG A 339 -3.29 3.22 -1.04
C ARG A 339 -4.42 2.56 -1.82
N GLN A 340 -4.35 2.62 -3.15
CA GLN A 340 -5.10 1.70 -4.01
C GLN A 340 -4.41 0.33 -3.92
N LEU A 341 -4.94 -0.52 -3.02
CA LEU A 341 -4.41 -1.86 -2.80
C LEU A 341 -4.55 -2.73 -4.06
N TYR A 342 -3.86 -3.86 -4.10
CA TYR A 342 -4.01 -4.84 -5.18
C TYR A 342 -5.44 -5.38 -5.27
N HIS A 343 -6.05 -5.69 -4.12
CA HIS A 343 -7.43 -6.17 -4.05
C HIS A 343 -8.47 -5.05 -4.19
N ASP A 344 -8.04 -3.79 -4.27
CA ASP A 344 -8.90 -2.66 -4.61
C ASP A 344 -9.10 -2.56 -6.13
N ARG A 345 -10.33 -2.19 -6.53
CA ARG A 345 -10.70 -1.86 -7.92
C ARG A 345 -10.86 -0.35 -8.06
N GLU A 346 -12.10 0.12 -8.20
CA GLU A 346 -12.47 1.54 -8.25
C GLU A 346 -12.64 2.09 -6.83
N GLU A 347 -11.63 1.88 -5.99
CA GLU A 347 -11.62 2.28 -4.59
C GLU A 347 -10.19 2.42 -4.08
N VAL A 348 -10.04 3.09 -2.94
CA VAL A 348 -8.77 3.24 -2.20
C VAL A 348 -9.02 2.79 -0.77
N THR A 349 -8.03 2.15 -0.16
CA THR A 349 -8.03 1.83 1.27
C THR A 349 -7.25 2.89 2.03
N VAL A 350 -7.82 3.36 3.15
CA VAL A 350 -7.24 4.39 4.02
C VAL A 350 -6.98 3.78 5.38
N HIS A 351 -5.82 4.07 5.97
CA HIS A 351 -5.49 3.81 7.36
C HIS A 351 -5.29 5.14 8.10
N VAL A 352 -5.86 5.24 9.30
CA VAL A 352 -5.62 6.36 10.19
C VAL A 352 -5.25 5.84 11.59
N ARG A 353 -4.14 6.32 12.13
CA ARG A 353 -3.73 6.09 13.51
C ARG A 353 -3.80 7.37 14.31
N ARG A 354 -4.70 7.42 15.30
CA ARG A 354 -4.84 8.54 16.24
C ARG A 354 -3.77 8.47 17.32
N ILE A 355 -3.15 9.61 17.64
CA ILE A 355 -2.16 9.76 18.69
C ILE A 355 -2.79 10.57 19.82
N TRP A 356 -2.88 9.96 21.01
CA TRP A 356 -3.19 10.71 22.22
C TRP A 356 -1.90 11.30 22.78
N ALA A 357 -1.97 12.54 23.25
CA ALA A 357 -0.89 13.08 24.06
C ALA A 357 -0.64 12.13 25.25
N ALA A 358 0.62 11.76 25.47
CA ALA A 358 0.99 11.11 26.72
C ALA A 358 0.55 12.08 27.84
N VAL A 359 -0.45 11.69 28.62
CA VAL A 359 -0.85 12.51 29.77
C VAL A 359 0.36 12.55 30.70
N GLY A 360 1.03 13.69 30.74
CA GLY A 360 1.98 13.99 31.80
C GLY A 360 1.19 14.10 33.11
N GLY A 361 1.29 13.07 33.94
CA GLY A 361 0.99 13.13 35.37
C GLY A 361 -0.49 13.02 35.78
N ARG A 362 -0.85 11.85 36.31
CA ARG A 362 -1.35 11.71 37.70
C ARG A 362 -0.74 10.45 38.31
N ARG A 363 0.53 10.55 38.69
CA ARG A 363 1.08 9.84 39.85
C ARG A 363 1.03 10.85 40.98
N ASP A 364 -0.07 10.82 41.72
CA ASP A 364 -0.32 11.41 43.04
C ASP A 364 -1.83 11.63 43.16
N GLU A 365 -2.53 10.54 43.48
CA GLU A 365 -3.82 10.49 44.20
C GLU A 365 -4.34 9.05 44.16
N ARG A 366 -3.70 8.18 44.97
CA ARG A 366 -4.31 7.18 45.87
C ARG A 366 -3.27 6.22 46.40
#